data_AF-A0A3A1NZW2-F1
#
_entry.id   AF-A0A3A1NZW2-F1
#
_cell.length_a   1.000
_cell.length_b   1.000
_cell.length_c   1.000
_cell.angle_alpha   90.00
_cell.angle_beta   90.00
_cell.angle_gamma   90.00
#
_symmetry.space_group_name_H-M   'P 1'
#
loop_
_entity.id
_entity.type
_entity.pdbx_description
1 polymer ?
#
loop_
_entity_poly.entity_id
_entity_poly.type
_entity_poly.pdbx_seq_one_letter_code
_entity_poly.pdbx_strand_id
1 'polypeptide(L)'
;MIAKFGARFHLNSSAAAAFVKISCATLLAAGLFSASPAAAHDRPTTRLVTCGEQSCLRIEGHRENAGTVVAINGAPMEVHGAESWRITLPLATVRQIAEQGARRLEVTLLHPDTRSASRDFARLPIGLLGDTTDLEAIRVTAS
;
A
#
# COMPACT_ATOMS: atom_id res chain seq x y z
N MET A 1 41.40 33.40 15.74
CA MET A 1 41.18 32.82 17.07
C MET A 1 40.37 31.54 16.87
N ILE A 2 41.01 30.37 16.95
CA ILE A 2 40.43 29.05 16.66
C ILE A 2 40.63 28.21 17.92
N ALA A 3 39.55 27.70 18.51
CA ALA A 3 39.57 26.97 19.78
C ALA A 3 39.48 25.45 19.56
N LYS A 4 40.61 24.80 19.88
CA LYS A 4 40.85 23.44 20.41
C LYS A 4 39.78 22.32 20.31
N PHE A 5 40.22 21.28 19.61
CA PHE A 5 39.91 19.84 19.72
C PHE A 5 39.88 19.27 21.16
N GLY A 6 39.08 18.20 21.38
CA GLY A 6 39.41 17.17 22.39
C GLY A 6 38.25 16.43 23.09
N ALA A 7 37.80 15.34 22.48
CA ALA A 7 37.30 14.05 23.03
C ALA A 7 36.74 13.92 24.47
N ARG A 8 35.61 13.19 24.58
CA ARG A 8 35.38 12.19 25.64
C ARG A 8 34.47 11.06 25.12
N PHE A 9 35.11 10.03 24.58
CA PHE A 9 34.55 8.69 24.41
C PHE A 9 34.73 7.96 25.76
N HIS A 10 33.65 7.58 26.42
CA HIS A 10 33.71 6.66 27.56
C HIS A 10 33.36 5.26 27.07
N LEU A 11 34.42 4.48 26.79
CA LEU A 11 34.40 3.03 26.74
C LEU A 11 34.24 2.51 28.17
N ASN A 12 33.15 1.81 28.48
CA ASN A 12 33.13 0.90 29.61
C ASN A 12 33.57 -0.48 29.13
N SER A 13 34.82 -0.77 29.47
CA SER A 13 35.42 -2.09 29.47
C SER A 13 34.98 -2.84 30.73
N SER A 14 34.53 -4.08 30.60
CA SER A 14 34.75 -5.11 31.62
C SER A 14 34.88 -6.45 30.91
N ALA A 15 36.15 -6.88 30.87
CA ALA A 15 36.63 -8.19 30.53
C ALA A 15 36.00 -9.28 31.41
N ALA A 16 35.83 -10.47 30.86
CA ALA A 16 36.63 -11.64 31.24
C ALA A 16 35.96 -12.90 30.69
N ALA A 17 36.69 -13.59 29.82
CA ALA A 17 36.39 -14.94 29.40
C ALA A 17 36.48 -15.89 30.60
N ALA A 18 35.51 -16.79 30.74
CA ALA A 18 35.64 -18.00 31.53
C ALA A 18 35.10 -19.18 30.72
N PHE A 19 36.03 -20.04 30.29
CA PHE A 19 35.78 -21.34 29.71
C PHE A 19 34.96 -22.20 30.69
N VAL A 20 33.74 -22.60 30.30
CA VAL A 20 32.98 -23.63 31.01
C VAL A 20 32.49 -24.67 30.00
N LYS A 21 33.22 -25.79 30.01
CA LYS A 21 32.83 -27.18 29.72
C LYS A 21 31.69 -27.39 28.71
N ILE A 22 32.08 -27.88 27.53
CA ILE A 22 31.23 -28.60 26.58
C ILE A 22 30.55 -29.75 27.33
N SER A 23 29.24 -29.63 27.52
CA SER A 23 28.35 -30.74 27.85
C SER A 23 27.25 -30.80 26.80
N CYS A 24 27.16 -31.98 26.19
CA CYS A 24 26.15 -32.39 25.24
C CYS A 24 24.76 -32.26 25.89
N ALA A 25 23.99 -31.26 25.47
CA ALA A 25 22.56 -31.19 25.71
C ALA A 25 21.92 -30.52 24.49
N THR A 26 21.50 -31.35 23.55
CA THR A 26 20.61 -31.02 22.44
C THR A 26 19.33 -30.39 22.99
N LEU A 27 19.15 -29.09 22.79
CA LEU A 27 17.84 -28.45 22.86
C LEU A 27 17.49 -27.96 21.46
N LEU A 28 16.65 -28.74 20.77
CA LEU A 28 15.88 -28.27 19.62
C LEU A 28 15.05 -27.06 20.08
N ALA A 29 15.54 -25.86 19.83
CA ALA A 29 14.70 -24.66 19.87
C ALA A 29 13.83 -24.69 18.60
N ALA A 30 12.66 -25.32 18.71
CA ALA A 30 11.63 -25.27 17.70
C ALA A 30 11.24 -23.81 17.46
N GLY A 31 11.68 -23.26 16.33
CA GLY A 31 11.25 -21.95 15.86
C GLY A 31 9.76 -22.00 15.55
N LEU A 32 8.93 -21.58 16.51
CA LEU A 32 7.54 -21.24 16.28
C LEU A 32 7.50 -19.95 15.46
N PHE A 33 7.80 -20.07 14.16
CA PHE A 33 7.41 -19.06 13.19
C PHE A 33 5.88 -19.10 13.14
N SER A 34 5.26 -18.22 13.93
CA SER A 34 3.83 -17.96 13.87
C SER A 34 3.56 -17.35 12.51
N ALA A 35 3.23 -18.20 11.53
CA ALA A 35 2.71 -17.75 10.26
C ALA A 35 1.34 -17.12 10.54
N SER A 36 1.28 -15.79 10.60
CA SER A 36 0.00 -15.09 10.72
C SER A 36 -0.89 -15.53 9.55
N PRO A 37 -2.15 -15.93 9.80
CA PRO A 37 -3.07 -16.22 8.72
C PRO A 37 -3.23 -14.94 7.89
N ALA A 38 -2.82 -15.01 6.63
CA ALA A 38 -3.19 -13.98 5.67
C ALA A 38 -4.70 -14.13 5.44
N ALA A 39 -5.49 -13.41 6.22
CA ALA A 39 -6.90 -13.23 5.92
C ALA A 39 -6.97 -12.64 4.51
N ALA A 40 -7.50 -13.42 3.57
CA ALA A 40 -7.77 -12.95 2.23
C ALA A 40 -8.93 -11.95 2.32
N HIS A 41 -8.61 -10.70 2.63
CA HIS A 41 -9.57 -9.61 2.56
C HIS A 41 -10.05 -9.45 1.13
N ASP A 42 -11.32 -9.11 0.96
CA ASP A 42 -11.88 -8.84 -0.36
C ASP A 42 -11.07 -7.72 -1.03
N ARG A 43 -10.56 -8.03 -2.23
CA ARG A 43 -9.79 -7.06 -3.00
C ARG A 43 -10.64 -5.84 -3.31
N PRO A 44 -10.05 -4.63 -3.25
CA PRO A 44 -10.78 -3.42 -3.60
C PRO A 44 -11.24 -3.48 -5.06
N THR A 45 -12.46 -3.02 -5.30
CA THR A 45 -13.11 -3.04 -6.61
C THR A 45 -13.32 -1.63 -7.13
N THR A 46 -13.43 -1.49 -8.45
CA THR A 46 -13.77 -0.21 -9.06
C THR A 46 -14.89 -0.34 -10.07
N ARG A 47 -15.65 0.74 -10.23
CA ARG A 47 -16.68 0.87 -11.27
C ARG A 47 -16.90 2.33 -11.63
N LEU A 48 -17.29 2.56 -12.88
CA LEU A 48 -17.75 3.87 -13.30
C LEU A 48 -19.16 4.14 -12.77
N VAL A 49 -19.38 5.36 -12.31
CA VAL A 49 -20.67 5.84 -11.82
C VAL A 49 -20.91 7.25 -12.32
N THR A 50 -22.18 7.65 -12.37
CA THR A 50 -22.56 9.05 -12.61
C THR A 50 -22.42 9.85 -11.32
N CYS A 51 -21.84 11.04 -11.40
CA CYS A 51 -21.67 11.97 -10.28
C CYS A 51 -22.01 13.40 -10.75
N GLY A 52 -23.31 13.70 -10.85
CA GLY A 52 -23.79 14.91 -11.50
C GLY A 52 -23.72 14.78 -13.03
N GLU A 53 -23.18 15.79 -13.70
CA GLU A 53 -23.05 15.81 -15.17
C GLU A 53 -21.81 15.07 -15.71
N GLN A 54 -20.99 14.50 -14.81
CA GLN A 54 -19.75 13.82 -15.18
C GLN A 54 -19.74 12.35 -14.73
N SER A 55 -18.78 11.59 -15.28
CA SER A 55 -18.46 10.26 -14.80
C SER A 55 -17.42 10.34 -13.68
N CYS A 56 -17.57 9.48 -12.68
CA CYS A 56 -16.60 9.27 -11.60
C CYS A 56 -16.18 7.81 -11.53
N LEU A 57 -14.98 7.58 -11.02
CA LEU A 57 -14.56 6.26 -10.57
C LEU A 57 -14.99 6.07 -9.12
N ARG A 58 -15.84 5.09 -8.87
CA ARG A 58 -16.11 4.61 -7.51
C ARG A 58 -15.14 3.47 -7.19
N ILE A 59 -14.44 3.59 -6.07
CA ILE A 59 -13.53 2.59 -5.51
C ILE A 59 -14.15 2.11 -4.19
N GLU A 60 -14.29 0.80 -4.02
CA GLU A 60 -14.94 0.18 -2.87
C GLU A 60 -14.01 -0.88 -2.27
N GLY A 61 -14.02 -1.01 -0.96
CA GLY A 61 -13.21 -2.01 -0.26
C GLY A 61 -13.65 -2.20 1.18
N HIS A 62 -12.87 -2.98 1.92
CA HIS A 62 -13.11 -3.29 3.32
C HIS A 62 -11.88 -2.94 4.18
N ARG A 63 -12.10 -2.62 5.45
CA ARG A 63 -11.06 -2.40 6.48
C ARG A 63 -11.58 -2.92 7.82
N GLU A 64 -10.69 -3.45 8.65
CA GLU A 64 -11.06 -4.00 9.96
C GLU A 64 -11.46 -2.92 10.98
N ASN A 65 -10.92 -1.70 10.84
CA ASN A 65 -11.16 -0.59 11.76
C ASN A 65 -11.49 0.69 10.98
N ALA A 66 -12.53 1.43 11.40
CA ALA A 66 -12.90 2.72 10.84
C ALA A 66 -11.82 3.82 10.99
N GLY A 67 -10.87 3.65 11.92
CA GLY A 67 -9.70 4.50 12.07
C GLY A 67 -8.56 4.23 11.08
N THR A 68 -8.63 3.12 10.32
CA THR A 68 -7.61 2.79 9.31
C THR A 68 -7.68 3.76 8.15
N VAL A 69 -6.60 4.48 7.87
CA VAL A 69 -6.55 5.47 6.79
C VAL A 69 -6.41 4.75 5.45
N VAL A 70 -7.21 5.17 4.47
CA VAL A 70 -7.14 4.65 3.10
C VAL A 70 -6.36 5.62 2.23
N ALA A 71 -5.35 5.13 1.54
CA ALA A 71 -4.56 5.89 0.57
C ALA A 71 -4.62 5.23 -0.81
N ILE A 72 -4.74 6.05 -1.85
CA ILE A 72 -4.75 5.62 -3.25
C ILE A 72 -3.51 6.18 -3.93
N ASN A 73 -2.66 5.30 -4.46
CA ASN A 73 -1.33 5.65 -5.00
C ASN A 73 -0.52 6.55 -4.04
N GLY A 74 -0.58 6.24 -2.74
CA GLY A 74 0.11 6.98 -1.68
C GLY A 74 -0.56 8.28 -1.22
N ALA A 75 -1.62 8.75 -1.89
CA ALA A 75 -2.38 9.93 -1.47
C ALA A 75 -3.50 9.52 -0.50
N PRO A 76 -3.59 10.10 0.72
CA PRO A 76 -4.67 9.80 1.65
C PRO A 76 -6.00 10.29 1.07
N MET A 77 -7.06 9.49 1.26
CA MET A 77 -8.39 9.77 0.73
C MET A 77 -9.41 9.86 1.85
N GLU A 78 -10.31 10.82 1.73
CA GLU A 78 -11.54 10.84 2.50
C GLU A 78 -12.46 9.72 2.01
N VAL A 79 -12.93 8.88 2.93
CA VAL A 79 -13.76 7.72 2.61
C VAL A 79 -15.14 7.84 3.25
N HIS A 80 -16.16 7.35 2.55
CA HIS A 80 -17.48 7.17 3.12
C HIS A 80 -17.65 5.74 3.62
N GLY A 81 -18.18 5.59 4.84
CA GLY A 81 -18.42 4.29 5.47
C GLY A 81 -17.36 3.93 6.53
N ALA A 82 -17.71 2.99 7.40
CA ALA A 82 -16.84 2.48 8.44
C ALA A 82 -15.98 1.33 7.87
N GLU A 83 -16.24 0.08 8.24
CA GLU A 83 -15.49 -1.09 7.78
C GLU A 83 -15.61 -1.30 6.26
N SER A 84 -16.84 -1.27 5.73
CA SER A 84 -17.07 -1.20 4.29
C SER A 84 -17.03 0.26 3.86
N TRP A 85 -16.03 0.58 3.03
CA TRP A 85 -15.74 1.96 2.65
C TRP A 85 -15.83 2.15 1.14
N ARG A 86 -16.06 3.41 0.75
CA ARG A 86 -16.13 3.81 -0.65
C ARG A 86 -15.57 5.21 -0.86
N ILE A 87 -14.94 5.40 -2.01
CA ILE A 87 -14.42 6.68 -2.50
C ILE A 87 -15.03 6.92 -3.87
N THR A 88 -15.46 8.14 -4.17
CA THR A 88 -15.94 8.52 -5.50
C THR A 88 -15.08 9.67 -6.00
N LEU A 89 -14.28 9.43 -7.04
CA LEU A 89 -13.33 10.39 -7.58
C LEU A 89 -13.75 10.82 -9.00
N PRO A 90 -13.79 12.13 -9.30
CA PRO A 90 -13.85 12.63 -10.66
C PRO A 90 -12.74 12.03 -11.53
N LEU A 91 -13.03 11.71 -12.79
CA LEU A 91 -12.01 11.13 -13.69
C LEU A 91 -10.80 12.05 -13.89
N ALA A 92 -10.99 13.37 -13.81
CA ALA A 92 -9.88 14.33 -13.81
C ALA A 92 -8.91 14.08 -12.65
N THR A 93 -9.41 13.86 -11.43
CA THR A 93 -8.60 13.53 -10.26
C THR A 93 -7.91 12.19 -10.42
N VAL A 94 -8.61 11.17 -10.94
CA VAL A 94 -8.01 9.85 -11.19
C VAL A 94 -6.82 9.97 -12.16
N ARG A 95 -6.94 10.76 -13.22
CA ARG A 95 -5.86 11.02 -14.18
C ARG A 95 -4.66 11.75 -13.58
N GLN A 96 -4.85 12.54 -12.52
CA GLN A 96 -3.77 13.25 -11.84
C GLN A 96 -2.99 12.35 -10.87
N ILE A 97 -3.67 11.40 -10.23
CA ILE A 97 -3.04 10.50 -9.24
C ILE A 97 -2.53 9.18 -9.84
N ALA A 98 -3.04 8.80 -11.01
CA ALA A 98 -2.62 7.59 -11.70
C ALA A 98 -1.44 7.86 -12.64
N GLU A 99 -0.57 6.86 -12.79
CA GLU A 99 0.40 6.84 -13.87
C GLU A 99 -0.33 6.77 -15.23
N GLN A 100 0.29 7.32 -16.28
CA GLN A 100 -0.30 7.26 -17.63
C GLN A 100 -0.46 5.81 -18.08
N GLY A 101 -1.63 5.47 -18.64
CA GLY A 101 -1.96 4.11 -19.05
C GLY A 101 -2.10 3.11 -17.90
N ALA A 102 -2.17 3.56 -16.64
CA ALA A 102 -2.34 2.65 -15.50
C ALA A 102 -3.59 1.77 -15.66
N ARG A 103 -3.45 0.49 -15.34
CA ARG A 103 -4.54 -0.51 -15.38
C ARG A 103 -5.07 -0.87 -13.98
N ARG A 104 -4.42 -0.34 -12.95
CA ARG A 104 -4.73 -0.57 -11.54
C ARG A 104 -4.31 0.64 -10.70
N LEU A 105 -4.97 0.83 -9.57
CA LEU A 105 -4.56 1.76 -8.53
C LEU A 105 -4.04 0.96 -7.34
N GLU A 106 -2.93 1.39 -6.74
CA GLU A 106 -2.49 0.87 -5.44
C GLU A 106 -3.43 1.42 -4.36
N VAL A 107 -3.95 0.52 -3.52
CA VAL A 107 -4.75 0.84 -2.34
C VAL A 107 -3.93 0.45 -1.12
N THR A 108 -3.57 1.43 -0.31
CA THR A 108 -2.87 1.21 0.95
C THR A 108 -3.81 1.46 2.11
N LEU A 109 -3.92 0.51 3.03
CA LEU A 109 -4.58 0.67 4.31
C LEU A 109 -3.50 0.87 5.38
N LEU A 110 -3.55 2.02 6.06
CA LEU A 110 -2.62 2.39 7.12
C LEU A 110 -3.31 2.15 8.47
N HIS A 111 -2.82 1.16 9.21
CA HIS A 111 -3.41 0.70 10.47
C HIS A 111 -2.76 1.45 11.65
N PRO A 112 -3.46 2.41 12.30
CA PRO A 112 -2.86 3.23 13.36
C PRO A 112 -2.48 2.40 14.58
N ASP A 113 -3.29 1.40 14.92
CA ASP A 113 -3.12 0.59 16.14
C ASP A 113 -1.85 -0.26 16.10
N THR A 114 -1.52 -0.81 14.93
CA THR A 114 -0.36 -1.69 14.71
C THR A 114 0.83 -0.98 14.11
N ARG A 115 0.67 0.30 13.70
CA ARG A 115 1.65 1.07 12.91
C ARG A 115 2.14 0.31 11.68
N SER A 116 1.24 -0.44 11.05
CA SER A 116 1.52 -1.26 9.87
C SER A 116 0.74 -0.75 8.66
N ALA A 117 1.15 -1.19 7.47
CA ALA A 117 0.47 -0.89 6.23
C ALA A 117 0.22 -2.17 5.45
N SER A 118 -1.00 -2.35 4.95
CA SER A 118 -1.33 -3.39 3.99
C SER A 118 -1.60 -2.78 2.62
N ARG A 119 -1.12 -3.44 1.56
CA ARG A 119 -1.27 -2.97 0.19
C ARG A 119 -2.06 -3.97 -0.64
N ASP A 120 -2.95 -3.45 -1.47
CA ASP A 120 -3.68 -4.20 -2.48
C ASP A 120 -3.82 -3.35 -3.75
N PHE A 121 -4.42 -3.92 -4.79
CA PHE A 121 -4.60 -3.27 -6.08
C PHE A 121 -6.04 -3.35 -6.56
N ALA A 122 -6.62 -2.18 -6.83
CA ALA A 122 -7.93 -2.06 -7.45
C ALA A 122 -7.77 -1.99 -8.97
N ARG A 123 -8.34 -2.96 -9.71
CA ARG A 123 -8.30 -2.94 -11.19
C ARG A 123 -9.17 -1.80 -11.72
N LEU A 124 -8.65 -1.06 -12.69
CA LEU A 124 -9.40 -0.01 -13.36
C LEU A 124 -10.29 -0.59 -14.48
N PRO A 125 -11.44 0.05 -14.78
CA PRO A 125 -12.24 -0.30 -15.94
C PRO A 125 -11.42 -0.17 -17.22
N ILE A 126 -11.68 -1.06 -18.18
CA ILE A 126 -10.96 -1.08 -19.47
C ILE A 126 -11.16 0.27 -20.17
N GLY A 127 -10.08 0.83 -20.69
CA GLY A 127 -10.10 2.10 -21.42
C GLY A 127 -10.24 3.36 -20.56
N LEU A 128 -10.35 3.26 -19.23
CA LEU A 128 -10.55 4.41 -18.34
C LEU A 128 -9.47 5.50 -18.52
N LEU A 129 -8.21 5.06 -18.55
CA LEU A 129 -7.02 5.90 -18.69
C LEU A 129 -6.29 5.63 -20.00
N GLY A 130 -7.01 5.14 -21.01
CA GLY A 130 -6.45 5.02 -22.35
C GLY A 130 -6.10 6.40 -22.90
N ASP A 131 -5.03 6.46 -23.68
CA ASP A 131 -4.69 7.66 -24.43
C ASP A 131 -5.81 7.97 -25.44
N THR A 132 -6.10 9.24 -25.65
CA THR A 132 -6.84 9.67 -26.84
C THR A 132 -5.94 9.48 -28.04
N THR A 133 -5.97 8.28 -28.61
CA THR A 133 -5.41 8.04 -29.95
C THR A 133 -6.41 8.63 -30.94
N ASP A 134 -6.05 9.73 -31.59
CA ASP A 134 -6.80 10.21 -32.75
C ASP A 134 -6.59 9.22 -33.90
N LEU A 135 -7.68 8.57 -34.29
CA LEU A 135 -7.68 7.62 -35.40
C LEU A 135 -8.10 8.38 -36.66
N GLU A 136 -7.14 8.65 -37.56
CA GLU A 136 -7.40 9.41 -38.79
C GLU A 136 -8.33 8.67 -39.78
N ALA A 137 -8.29 7.34 -39.83
CA ALA A 137 -9.30 6.52 -40.51
C ALA A 137 -9.17 5.03 -40.13
N ILE A 138 -10.30 4.33 -40.04
CA ILE A 138 -10.35 2.85 -40.00
C ILE A 138 -10.88 2.38 -41.37
N ARG A 139 -10.10 1.56 -42.10
CA ARG A 139 -10.55 0.89 -43.33
C ARG A 139 -10.80 -0.59 -43.05
N VAL A 140 -12.05 -1.02 -43.19
CA VAL A 140 -12.44 -2.44 -43.12
C VAL A 140 -12.67 -2.94 -44.54
N THR A 141 -12.01 -4.04 -44.92
CA THR A 141 -12.24 -4.75 -46.18
C THR A 141 -12.57 -6.20 -45.89
N ALA A 142 -13.59 -6.73 -46.57
CA ALA A 142 -13.88 -8.15 -46.58
C ALA A 142 -13.44 -8.75 -47.93
N SER A 143 -12.87 -9.95 -47.90
CA SER A 143 -12.49 -10.76 -49.06
C SER A 143 -13.52 -11.84 -49.33
#